data_AF-A0A2T4DFH4-F1
#
_entry.id   AF-A0A2T4DFH4-F1
#
_cell.length_a   1.000
_cell.length_b   1.000
_cell.length_c   1.000
_cell.angle_alpha   90.00
_cell.angle_beta   90.00
_cell.angle_gamma   90.00
#
_symmetry.space_group_name_H-M   'P 1'
#
loop_
_entity.id
_entity.type
_entity.pdbx_description
1 polymer ?
#
loop_
_entity_poly.entity_id
_entity_poly.type
_entity_poly.pdbx_seq_one_letter_code
_entity_poly.pdbx_strand_id
1 'polypeptide(L)'
;MARQSIPITNWVNHMDLASVREGDEVYGTLSVPLAAEVAARGARYFHLVLELSEAIRGTELSAGQIERLGARFKEFTVRVAL
;
A
#
# COMPACT_ATOMS: atom_id res chain seq x y z
N MET A 1 12.08 5.60 0.53
CA MET A 1 11.12 4.85 -0.30
C MET A 1 11.90 3.80 -1.06
N ALA A 2 11.49 2.53 -0.96
CA ALA A 2 12.23 1.42 -1.52
C ALA A 2 12.60 1.69 -2.98
N ARG A 3 13.85 1.35 -3.34
CA ARG A 3 14.45 1.40 -4.68
C ARG A 3 13.80 0.42 -5.67
N GLN A 4 12.49 0.28 -5.61
CA GLN A 4 11.72 -0.46 -6.59
C GLN A 4 11.38 0.52 -7.70
N SER A 5 11.79 0.23 -8.93
CA SER A 5 11.56 1.05 -10.13
C SER A 5 10.08 1.02 -10.54
N ILE A 6 9.22 1.52 -9.68
CA ILE A 6 7.77 1.66 -9.91
C ILE A 6 7.57 3.06 -10.50
N PRO A 7 7.06 3.19 -11.73
CA PRO A 7 6.80 4.49 -12.34
C PRO A 7 5.58 5.14 -11.69
N ILE A 8 5.80 5.87 -10.59
CA ILE A 8 4.73 6.59 -9.91
C ILE A 8 4.41 7.88 -10.68
N THR A 9 3.17 7.95 -11.19
CA THR A 9 2.65 9.10 -11.94
C THR A 9 2.03 10.16 -11.05
N ASN A 10 1.51 9.76 -9.87
CA ASN A 10 0.86 10.67 -8.94
C ASN A 10 1.22 10.32 -7.48
N TRP A 11 1.70 11.32 -6.74
CA TRP A 11 1.97 11.21 -5.31
C TRP A 11 0.90 11.97 -4.54
N VAL A 12 0.22 11.28 -3.63
CA VAL A 12 -0.83 11.88 -2.79
C VAL A 12 -0.54 11.65 -1.32
N ASN A 13 -0.73 12.68 -0.49
CA ASN A 13 -0.63 12.56 0.97
C ASN A 13 -1.88 11.92 1.57
N HIS A 14 -3.03 12.15 0.94
CA HIS A 14 -4.32 11.58 1.31
C HIS A 14 -4.99 11.06 0.06
N MET A 15 -5.43 9.79 0.10
CA MET A 15 -6.09 9.17 -1.03
C MET A 15 -7.52 9.70 -1.15
N ASP A 16 -7.83 10.40 -2.24
CA ASP A 16 -9.20 10.68 -2.63
C ASP A 16 -9.72 9.54 -3.52
N LEU A 17 -10.61 8.73 -2.97
CA LEU A 17 -11.18 7.58 -3.67
C LEU A 17 -12.03 7.97 -4.89
N ALA A 18 -12.51 9.21 -4.98
CA ALA A 18 -13.21 9.67 -6.19
C ALA A 18 -12.27 9.83 -7.39
N SER A 19 -10.96 9.94 -7.16
CA SER A 19 -9.95 10.06 -8.21
C SER A 19 -9.49 8.72 -8.79
N VAL A 20 -9.77 7.60 -8.10
CA VAL A 20 -9.34 6.25 -8.50
C VAL A 20 -10.23 5.72 -9.61
N ARG A 21 -9.62 5.30 -10.71
CA ARG A 21 -10.28 4.76 -11.90
C ARG A 21 -9.97 3.28 -12.09
N GLU A 22 -10.83 2.61 -12.85
CA GLU A 22 -10.57 1.25 -13.29
C GLU A 22 -9.22 1.16 -14.03
N GLY A 23 -8.43 0.14 -13.69
CA GLY A 23 -7.08 -0.05 -14.25
C GLY A 23 -5.95 0.72 -13.55
N ASP A 24 -6.25 1.64 -12.63
CA ASP A 24 -5.21 2.30 -11.83
C ASP A 24 -4.47 1.29 -10.93
N GLU A 25 -3.19 1.56 -10.68
CA GLU A 25 -2.38 0.84 -9.71
C GLU A 25 -2.11 1.75 -8.48
N VAL A 26 -2.63 1.35 -7.34
CA VAL A 26 -2.54 2.12 -6.09
C VAL A 26 -1.53 1.45 -5.15
N TYR A 27 -0.43 2.16 -4.85
CA TYR A 27 0.63 1.67 -3.98
C TYR A 27 0.62 2.41 -2.63
N GLY A 28 0.58 1.68 -1.51
CA GLY A 28 0.72 2.31 -0.20
C GLY A 28 0.23 1.48 0.97
N THR A 29 -0.06 2.16 2.08
CA THR A 29 -0.63 1.58 3.30
C THR A 29 -1.99 2.20 3.56
N LEU A 30 -3.02 1.69 2.89
CA LEU A 30 -4.41 2.06 3.11
C LEU A 30 -5.03 1.23 4.24
N SER A 31 -6.00 1.82 4.94
CA SER A 31 -6.86 1.07 5.83
C SER A 31 -7.69 0.04 5.04
N VAL A 32 -8.14 -1.03 5.70
CA VAL A 32 -8.92 -2.10 5.05
C VAL A 32 -10.16 -1.58 4.30
N PRO A 33 -10.96 -0.64 4.84
CA PRO A 33 -12.11 -0.10 4.10
C PRO A 33 -11.70 0.63 2.81
N LEU A 34 -10.63 1.43 2.84
CA LEU A 34 -10.16 2.15 1.67
C LEU A 34 -9.61 1.18 0.61
N ALA A 35 -8.87 0.15 1.02
CA ALA A 35 -8.39 -0.87 0.10
C ALA A 35 -9.53 -1.66 -0.57
N ALA A 36 -10.62 -1.94 0.16
CA ALA A 36 -11.81 -2.56 -0.41
C ALA A 36 -12.49 -1.66 -1.45
N GLU A 37 -12.55 -0.36 -1.18
CA GLU A 37 -13.18 0.64 -2.05
C GLU A 37 -12.36 0.91 -3.34
N VAL A 38 -11.02 0.81 -3.25
CA VAL A 38 -10.12 0.77 -4.42
C VAL A 38 -10.41 -0.47 -5.28
N ALA A 39 -10.47 -1.65 -4.66
CA ALA A 39 -10.77 -2.89 -5.39
C ALA A 39 -12.17 -2.86 -6.02
N ALA A 40 -13.17 -2.29 -5.34
CA ALA A 40 -14.53 -2.14 -5.86
C ALA A 40 -14.63 -1.21 -7.09
N ARG A 41 -13.66 -0.30 -7.28
CA ARG A 41 -13.52 0.56 -8.48
C ARG A 41 -12.83 -0.12 -9.67
N GLY A 42 -12.40 -1.37 -9.53
CA GLY A 42 -11.62 -2.06 -10.56
C GLY A 42 -10.16 -1.60 -10.64
N ALA A 43 -9.66 -0.90 -9.61
CA ALA A 43 -8.24 -0.59 -9.48
C ALA A 43 -7.50 -1.70 -8.73
N ARG A 44 -6.19 -1.80 -8.96
CA ARG A 44 -5.31 -2.79 -8.33
C ARG A 44 -4.61 -2.17 -7.14
N TYR A 45 -4.67 -2.82 -5.99
CA TYR A 45 -4.07 -2.31 -4.75
C TYR A 45 -2.82 -3.09 -4.38
N PHE A 46 -1.73 -2.36 -4.13
CA PHE A 46 -0.44 -2.88 -3.72
C PHE A 46 -0.08 -2.37 -2.33
N HIS A 47 -0.05 -3.28 -1.35
CA HIS A 47 0.28 -2.94 0.04
C HIS A 47 1.77 -3.08 0.32
N LEU A 48 2.34 -2.15 1.10
CA LEU A 48 3.69 -2.30 1.62
C LEU A 48 3.73 -3.40 2.69
N VAL A 49 4.42 -4.49 2.40
CA VAL A 49 4.57 -5.63 3.31
C VAL A 49 5.96 -5.61 3.95
N LEU A 50 5.97 -5.69 5.28
CA LEU A 50 7.14 -5.77 6.15
C LEU A 50 6.95 -6.93 7.13
N GLU A 51 8.02 -7.66 7.41
CA GLU A 51 8.03 -8.70 8.44
C GLU A 51 8.59 -8.11 9.73
N LEU A 52 7.69 -7.70 10.62
CA LEU A 52 8.05 -7.06 11.90
C LEU A 52 8.06 -8.08 13.04
N SER A 53 9.17 -8.13 13.80
CA SER A 53 9.18 -8.79 15.09
C SER A 53 8.34 -8.00 16.11
N GLU A 54 7.92 -8.63 17.20
CA GLU A 54 7.15 -7.99 18.26
C GLU A 54 7.81 -6.71 18.78
N ALA A 55 9.13 -6.77 19.01
CA ALA A 55 9.91 -5.68 19.60
C ALA A 55 9.96 -4.38 18.77
N ILE A 56 9.67 -4.44 17.47
CA ILE A 56 9.76 -3.29 16.55
C ILE A 56 8.39 -2.87 15.99
N ARG A 57 7.29 -3.47 16.48
CA ARG A 57 5.93 -3.03 16.12
C ARG A 57 5.61 -1.71 16.82
N GLY A 58 4.91 -0.82 16.12
CA GLY A 58 4.49 0.47 16.66
C GLY A 58 5.61 1.51 16.79
N THR A 59 6.83 1.20 16.34
CA THR A 59 7.95 2.14 16.32
C THR A 59 8.13 2.74 14.93
N GLU A 60 8.56 3.99 14.86
CA GLU A 60 8.96 4.62 13.59
C GLU A 60 10.22 3.95 13.03
N LEU A 61 10.21 3.61 11.74
CA LEU A 61 11.33 2.94 11.07
C LEU A 61 11.92 3.85 10.00
N SER A 62 13.24 4.03 10.03
CA SER A 62 13.96 4.68 8.93
C SER A 62 13.86 3.88 7.64
N ALA A 63 14.05 4.55 6.50
CA ALA A 63 14.07 3.90 5.20
C ALA A 63 15.08 2.74 5.12
N GLY A 64 16.26 2.88 5.73
CA GLY A 64 17.26 1.82 5.76
C GLY A 64 16.84 0.63 6.63
N GLN A 65 16.08 0.84 7.71
CA GLN A 65 15.49 -0.26 8.49
C GLN A 65 14.42 -0.99 7.68
N ILE A 66 13.53 -0.25 7.02
CA ILE A 66 12.49 -0.78 6.13
C ILE A 66 13.12 -1.66 5.03
N GLU A 67 14.19 -1.20 4.36
CA GLU A 67 14.90 -1.99 3.35
C GLU A 67 15.50 -3.29 3.92
N ARG A 68 16.14 -3.24 5.09
CA ARG A 68 16.71 -4.43 5.74
C ARG A 68 15.65 -5.45 6.17
N LEU A 69 14.41 -5.00 6.41
CA LEU A 69 13.27 -5.84 6.74
C LEU A 69 12.59 -6.46 5.50
N GLY A 70 13.18 -6.31 4.31
CA GLY A 70 12.65 -6.92 3.08
C GLY A 70 11.34 -6.29 2.62
N ALA A 71 11.19 -4.98 2.83
CA ALA A 71 10.04 -4.21 2.39
C ALA A 71 9.73 -4.45 0.92
N ARG A 72 8.48 -4.84 0.63
CA ARG A 72 8.03 -5.12 -0.73
C ARG A 72 6.57 -4.77 -0.90
N PHE A 73 6.21 -4.22 -2.05
CA PHE A 73 4.81 -4.13 -2.44
C PHE A 73 4.29 -5.50 -2.89
N LYS A 74 3.11 -5.88 -2.39
CA LYS A 74 2.35 -7.04 -2.87
C LYS A 74 0.94 -6.63 -3.24
N GLU A 75 0.42 -7.21 -4.30
CA GLU A 75 -0.97 -7.02 -4.70
C GLU A 75 -1.91 -7.71 -3.69
N PHE A 76 -2.96 -7.01 -3.29
CA PHE A 76 -4.03 -7.53 -2.45
C PHE A 76 -5.38 -7.18 -3.05
N THR A 77 -6.29 -8.15 -3.04
CA THR A 77 -7.71 -7.91 -3.26
C THR A 77 -8.43 -7.93 -1.92
N VAL A 78 -9.12 -6.84 -1.59
CA VAL A 78 -9.88 -6.71 -0.35
C VAL A 78 -11.36 -6.57 -0.71
N ARG A 79 -12.23 -7.26 0.04
CA ARG A 79 -13.68 -7.19 -0.12
C ARG A 79 -14.34 -7.15 1.25
N VAL A 80 -15.45 -6.41 1.35
CA VAL A 80 -16.32 -6.46 2.52
C VAL A 80 -17.01 -7.82 2.53
N ALA A 81 -16.96 -8.51 3.67
CA ALA A 81 -17.68 -9.76 3.86
C ALA A 81 -19.16 -9.47 4.14
N LEU A 82 -20.04 -10.29 3.56
CA LEU A 82 -21.48 -10.28 3.83
C LEU A 82 -21.81 -11.07 5.10
#